data_AF-A0A535F7G3-F1
#
_entry.id   AF-A0A535F7G3-F1
#
_cell.length_a   1.000
_cell.length_b   1.000
_cell.length_c   1.000
_cell.angle_alpha   90.00
_cell.angle_beta   90.00
_cell.angle_gamma   90.00
#
_symmetry.space_group_name_H-M   'P 1'
#
loop_
_entity.id
_entity.type
_entity.pdbx_description
1 polymer ?
#
loop_
_entity_poly.entity_id
_entity_poly.type
_entity_poly.pdbx_seq_one_letter_code
_entity_poly.pdbx_strand_id
1 'polypeptide(L)'
;DYFVQITADAPHWGGLSGATPSEAVSWGKIKPDQLSSTVVIYGDSTIALPLITAYAVTKAKPRPRKELFAMREKLLKELKEAYLAGKGARP
;
A
#
# COMPACT_ATOMS: atom_id res chain seq x y z
N ASP A 1 0.17 -6.94 7.23
CA ASP A 1 -0.09 -5.74 6.41
C ASP A 1 -1.57 -5.40 6.46
N TYR A 2 -1.95 -4.22 5.98
CA TYR A 2 -3.33 -3.74 5.97
C TYR A 2 -3.67 -3.25 4.56
N PHE A 3 -4.93 -3.38 4.16
CA PHE A 3 -5.44 -2.79 2.92
C PHE A 3 -6.65 -1.91 3.23
N VAL A 4 -6.58 -0.65 2.81
CA VAL A 4 -7.68 0.31 2.94
C VAL A 4 -7.90 0.95 1.57
N GLN A 5 -9.11 0.77 1.03
CA GLN A 5 -9.53 1.38 -0.23
C GLN A 5 -10.69 2.33 0.03
N ILE A 6 -10.60 3.53 -0.54
CA ILE A 6 -11.69 4.50 -0.57
C ILE A 6 -12.05 4.68 -2.04
N THR A 7 -13.28 4.35 -2.41
CA THR A 7 -13.72 4.40 -3.80
C THR A 7 -15.17 4.80 -3.91
N ALA A 8 -15.50 5.62 -4.91
CA ALA A 8 -16.89 5.90 -5.30
C ALA A 8 -17.40 4.89 -6.34
N ASP A 9 -16.51 4.03 -6.86
CA ASP A 9 -16.85 3.04 -7.87
C ASP A 9 -17.39 1.76 -7.21
N ALA A 10 -18.31 1.11 -7.91
CA ALA A 10 -19.00 -0.07 -7.42
C ALA A 10 -18.46 -1.33 -8.10
N PRO A 11 -18.38 -2.47 -7.39
CA PRO A 11 -17.80 -3.69 -7.94
C PRO A 11 -18.51 -4.23 -9.19
N HIS A 12 -19.81 -3.95 -9.34
CA HIS A 12 -20.61 -4.48 -10.45
C HIS A 12 -20.25 -3.88 -11.82
N TRP A 13 -19.55 -2.75 -11.86
CA TRP A 13 -19.07 -2.16 -13.12
C TRP A 13 -17.85 -2.91 -13.68
N GLY A 14 -17.21 -3.78 -12.89
CA GLY A 14 -16.04 -4.55 -13.34
C GLY A 14 -14.79 -3.70 -13.60
N GLY A 15 -14.78 -2.45 -13.15
CA GLY A 15 -13.63 -1.55 -13.25
C GLY A 15 -12.59 -1.82 -12.16
N LEU A 16 -11.32 -1.54 -12.47
CA LEU A 16 -10.22 -1.69 -11.50
C LEU A 16 -10.38 -0.81 -10.26
N SER A 17 -11.08 0.33 -10.38
CA SER A 17 -11.30 1.28 -9.29
C SER A 17 -12.32 0.77 -8.25
N GLY A 18 -13.25 -0.10 -8.66
CA GLY A 18 -14.23 -0.77 -7.82
C GLY A 18 -13.87 -2.21 -7.47
N ALA A 19 -12.72 -2.71 -7.93
CA ALA A 19 -12.27 -4.08 -7.71
C ALA A 19 -12.24 -4.44 -6.22
N THR A 20 -12.73 -5.63 -5.90
CA THR A 20 -12.84 -6.07 -4.51
C THR A 20 -11.48 -6.54 -3.97
N PRO A 21 -11.28 -6.50 -2.63
CA PRO A 21 -10.11 -7.10 -2.00
C PRO A 21 -9.86 -8.55 -2.41
N SER A 22 -10.92 -9.35 -2.54
CA SER A 22 -10.84 -10.74 -2.98
C SER A 22 -10.32 -10.86 -4.40
N GLU A 23 -10.67 -9.92 -5.28
CA GLU A 23 -10.11 -9.84 -6.62
C GLU A 23 -8.63 -9.46 -6.57
N ALA A 24 -8.22 -8.51 -5.74
CA ALA A 24 -6.80 -8.16 -5.59
C ALA A 24 -5.95 -9.34 -5.04
N VAL A 25 -6.54 -10.25 -4.27
CA VAL A 25 -5.89 -11.50 -3.84
C VAL A 25 -5.65 -12.46 -5.01
N SER A 26 -6.59 -12.57 -5.97
CA SER A 26 -6.43 -13.50 -7.11
C SER A 26 -5.22 -13.16 -7.99
N TRP A 27 -4.85 -11.88 -8.04
CA TRP A 27 -3.66 -11.38 -8.73
C TRP A 27 -2.37 -11.42 -7.88
N GLY A 28 -2.43 -11.91 -6.64
CA GLY A 28 -1.30 -11.96 -5.72
C GLY A 28 -0.85 -10.59 -5.19
N LYS A 29 -1.67 -9.53 -5.35
CA LYS A 29 -1.35 -8.19 -4.83
C LYS A 29 -1.60 -8.08 -3.33
N ILE A 30 -2.58 -8.85 -2.84
CA ILE A 30 -2.87 -8.99 -1.41
C ILE A 30 -2.64 -10.46 -1.05
N LYS A 31 -2.05 -10.72 0.11
CA LYS A 31 -1.87 -12.09 0.59
C LYS A 31 -3.21 -12.66 1.09
N PRO A 32 -3.57 -13.93 0.80
CA PRO A 32 -4.87 -14.49 1.17
C PRO A 32 -5.17 -14.46 2.68
N ASP A 33 -4.15 -14.62 3.51
CA ASP A 33 -4.24 -14.55 4.98
C ASP A 33 -4.58 -13.15 5.51
N GLN A 34 -4.45 -12.12 4.68
CA GLN A 34 -4.66 -10.71 5.06
C GLN A 34 -6.03 -10.16 4.64
N LEU A 35 -6.89 -10.98 4.01
CA LEU A 35 -8.25 -10.61 3.60
C LEU A 35 -9.09 -10.07 4.77
N SER A 36 -8.95 -10.65 5.95
CA SER A 36 -9.66 -10.23 7.17
C SER A 36 -9.24 -8.84 7.66
N SER A 37 -8.06 -8.36 7.26
CA SER A 37 -7.50 -7.05 7.62
C SER A 37 -7.74 -6.01 6.52
N THR A 38 -8.70 -6.27 5.63
CA THR A 38 -9.02 -5.41 4.50
C THR A 38 -10.32 -4.64 4.72
N VAL A 39 -10.32 -3.34 4.43
CA VAL A 39 -11.49 -2.46 4.53
C VAL A 39 -11.70 -1.71 3.22
N VAL A 40 -12.94 -1.66 2.75
CA VAL A 40 -13.38 -0.85 1.60
C VAL A 40 -14.42 0.16 2.07
N ILE A 41 -14.19 1.44 1.78
CA ILE A 41 -15.11 2.54 2.04
C ILE A 41 -15.70 2.96 0.70
N TYR A 42 -17.00 2.69 0.50
CA TYR A 42 -17.74 3.17 -0.66
C TYR A 42 -18.17 4.62 -0.43
N GLY A 43 -17.41 5.57 -0.95
CA GLY A 43 -17.64 6.99 -0.76
C GLY A 43 -16.51 7.88 -1.27
N ASP A 44 -16.71 9.19 -1.17
CA ASP A 44 -15.75 10.18 -1.66
C ASP A 44 -14.55 10.36 -0.70
N SER A 45 -13.36 10.43 -1.28
CA SER A 45 -12.10 10.61 -0.53
C SER A 45 -12.03 11.92 0.25
N THR A 46 -12.69 12.99 -0.23
CA THR A 46 -12.76 14.29 0.45
C THR A 46 -13.50 14.23 1.77
N ILE A 47 -14.36 13.22 1.98
CA ILE A 47 -15.08 12.97 3.23
C ILE A 47 -14.30 11.98 4.10
N ALA A 48 -13.91 10.84 3.54
CA ALA A 48 -13.30 9.76 4.31
C ALA A 48 -11.88 10.10 4.81
N LEU A 49 -11.06 10.73 3.96
CA LEU A 49 -9.65 10.98 4.27
C LEU A 49 -9.45 11.95 5.45
N PRO A 50 -10.17 13.09 5.55
CA PRO A 50 -10.01 13.98 6.71
C PRO A 50 -10.39 13.33 8.03
N LEU A 51 -11.45 12.51 8.06
CA LEU A 51 -11.89 11.81 9.27
C LEU A 51 -10.86 10.80 9.76
N ILE A 52 -10.35 9.97 8.85
CA ILE A 52 -9.30 8.98 9.14
C ILE A 52 -8.02 9.69 9.60
N THR A 53 -7.65 10.78 8.93
CA THR A 53 -6.45 11.56 9.26
C THR A 53 -6.57 12.22 10.62
N ALA A 54 -7.71 12.85 10.92
CA ALA A 54 -7.96 13.46 12.23
C ALA A 54 -7.83 12.42 13.35
N TYR A 55 -8.44 11.24 13.19
CA TYR A 55 -8.30 10.16 14.15
C TYR A 55 -6.85 9.69 14.32
N ALA A 56 -6.16 9.42 13.21
CA ALA A 56 -4.79 8.93 13.21
C ALA A 56 -3.83 9.94 13.87
N VAL A 57 -3.93 11.22 13.54
CA VAL A 57 -3.08 12.27 14.13
C VAL A 57 -3.35 12.43 15.63
N THR A 58 -4.60 12.33 16.06
CA THR A 58 -4.97 12.50 17.47
C THR A 58 -4.54 11.30 18.33
N LYS A 59 -4.52 10.09 17.77
CA LYS A 59 -4.22 8.85 18.51
C LYS A 59 -2.79 8.35 18.34
N ALA A 60 -2.14 8.63 17.21
CA ALA A 60 -0.80 8.12 16.93
C ALA A 60 0.28 8.97 17.60
N LYS A 61 1.31 8.28 18.14
CA LYS A 61 2.53 8.95 18.59
C LYS A 61 3.38 9.41 17.38
N PRO A 62 4.14 10.50 17.50
CA PRO A 62 5.10 10.91 16.47
C PRO A 62 6.02 9.74 16.10
N ARG A 63 6.21 9.51 14.80
CA ARG A 63 7.11 8.48 14.30
C ARG A 63 8.54 9.04 14.28
N PRO A 64 9.56 8.27 14.70
CA PRO A 64 10.95 8.71 14.59
C PRO A 64 11.31 8.93 13.12
N ARG A 65 12.11 9.96 12.86
CA ARG A 65 12.59 10.26 11.51
C ARG A 65 13.51 9.12 11.07
N LYS A 66 13.27 8.59 9.88
CA LYS A 66 14.08 7.50 9.30
C LYS A 66 15.39 7.98 8.69
N GLU A 67 15.61 9.29 8.57
CA GLU A 67 16.81 9.91 7.98
C GLU A 67 17.25 9.29 6.63
N LEU A 68 16.27 8.91 5.78
CA LEU A 68 16.51 8.16 4.54
C LEU A 68 17.44 8.87 3.56
N PHE A 69 17.44 10.21 3.56
CA PHE A 69 18.32 11.00 2.71
C PHE A 69 19.79 10.86 3.11
N ALA A 70 20.08 10.81 4.42
CA ALA A 70 21.44 10.55 4.90
C ALA A 70 21.92 9.14 4.52
N MET A 71 21.00 8.19 4.38
CA MET A 71 21.28 6.80 3.98
C MET A 71 21.35 6.61 2.46
N ARG A 72 21.20 7.67 1.65
CA ARG A 72 21.04 7.56 0.19
C ARG A 72 22.17 6.79 -0.48
N GLU A 73 23.44 7.09 -0.16
CA GLU A 73 24.59 6.43 -0.80
C GLU A 73 24.60 4.93 -0.55
N LYS A 74 24.35 4.54 0.71
CA LYS A 74 24.21 3.14 1.11
C LYS A 74 23.07 2.46 0.37
N LEU A 75 21.88 3.05 0.35
CA LEU A 75 20.70 2.47 -0.32
C LEU A 75 20.91 2.32 -1.83
N LEU A 76 21.58 3.27 -2.48
CA LEU A 76 21.91 3.18 -3.90
C LEU A 76 22.97 2.11 -4.19
N LYS A 77 23.93 1.92 -3.28
CA LYS A 77 24.91 0.84 -3.38
C LYS A 77 24.23 -0.53 -3.28
N GLU A 78 23.39 -0.73 -2.26
CA GLU A 78 22.61 -1.96 -2.07
C GLU A 78 21.73 -2.25 -3.31
N LEU A 79 21.05 -1.24 -3.85
CA LEU A 79 20.24 -1.38 -5.05
C LEU A 79 21.07 -1.81 -6.27
N LYS A 80 22.25 -1.22 -6.48
CA LYS A 80 23.15 -1.57 -7.60
C LYS A 80 23.67 -3.00 -7.47
N GLU A 81 24.08 -3.40 -6.27
CA GLU A 81 24.57 -4.75 -6.00
C GLU A 81 23.47 -5.80 -6.24
N ALA A 82 22.26 -5.55 -5.72
CA ALA A 82 21.10 -6.41 -5.96
C ALA A 82 20.75 -6.52 -7.46
N TYR A 83 20.82 -5.41 -8.20
CA TYR A 83 20.61 -5.41 -9.65
C TYR A 83 21.65 -6.26 -10.39
N LEU A 84 22.94 -6.10 -10.06
CA LEU A 84 24.02 -6.84 -10.72
C LEU A 84 23.93 -8.34 -10.41
N ALA A 85 23.66 -8.72 -9.17
CA ALA A 85 23.42 -10.10 -8.78
C ALA A 85 22.22 -10.71 -9.54
N GLY A 86 21.11 -9.98 -9.61
CA GLY A 86 19.92 -10.41 -10.33
C GLY A 86 20.04 -10.38 -11.86
N LYS A 87 21.01 -9.66 -12.42
CA LYS A 87 21.35 -9.68 -13.85
C LYS A 87 22.14 -10.92 -14.23
N GLY A 88 23.03 -11.40 -13.35
CA GLY A 88 23.78 -12.64 -13.56
C GLY A 88 22.94 -13.92 -13.38
N ALA A 89 21.86 -13.84 -12.61
CA ALA A 89 20.94 -14.96 -12.35
C ALA A 89 19.75 -15.06 -13.33
N ARG A 90 19.57 -14.06 -14.20
CA ARG A 90 18.57 -14.11 -15.28
C ARG A 90 19.21 -14.73 -16.52
N PRO A 91 18.60 -15.76 -17.14
CA PRO A 91 19.07 -16.31 -18.41
C PRO A 91 19.05 -15.28 -19.54
#